data_AF-A0A8B9BWV9-F1
#
_entry.id   AF-A0A8B9BWV9-F1
#
_cell.length_a   1.000
_cell.length_b   1.000
_cell.length_c   1.000
_cell.angle_alpha   90.00
_cell.angle_beta   90.00
_cell.angle_gamma   90.00
#
_symmetry.space_group_name_H-M   'P 1'
#
loop_
_entity.id
_entity.type
_entity.pdbx_description
1 polymer ?
#
loop_
_entity_poly.entity_id
_entity_poly.type
_entity_poly.pdbx_seq_one_letter_code
_entity_poly.pdbx_strand_id
1 'polypeptide(L)'
;MIFHQCATSDILLYLCRELLDLETENEQMFVQLKHLQEKEKSCEELLERYNFPEWEISEWSEQQAVFNFLYDSIELTVVFGPPIDGDVFGENPSRKIVSLSFESLLDEEKAPLFSCLVHRLVFQFIESQGCWQEKCPTLQYLPQVLHDVSLVVSRCRILGEEIEFLERWGGKFNLLKTDINDTKVKLLFSSSTAFAKFEVTVSLSSNYPATSLPFTVQKQIGNIGHEEISAVLSKVPVGYHYLRRMVSLIHQNLLQDPR
;
A
#
# COMPACT_ATOMS: atom_id res chain seq x y z
N MET A 1 -34.38 -59.63 -0.58
CA MET A 1 -32.97 -59.18 -0.70
C MET A 1 -32.74 -58.31 -1.95
N ILE A 2 -33.33 -58.64 -3.11
CA ILE A 2 -33.16 -57.90 -4.38
C ILE A 2 -33.73 -56.45 -4.35
N PHE A 3 -34.87 -56.21 -3.70
CA PHE A 3 -35.47 -54.86 -3.61
C PHE A 3 -34.64 -53.85 -2.80
N HIS A 4 -33.88 -54.30 -1.80
CA HIS A 4 -33.04 -53.41 -0.98
C HIS A 4 -31.76 -52.98 -1.73
N GLN A 5 -31.31 -53.81 -2.66
CA GLN A 5 -30.12 -53.59 -3.48
C GLN A 5 -30.39 -52.62 -4.65
N CYS A 6 -31.63 -52.59 -5.16
CA CYS A 6 -32.04 -51.65 -6.20
C CYS A 6 -32.16 -50.21 -5.65
N ALA A 7 -32.81 -50.05 -4.49
CA ALA A 7 -33.00 -48.74 -3.86
C ALA A 7 -31.68 -48.10 -3.39
N THR A 8 -30.71 -48.90 -2.98
CA THR A 8 -29.36 -48.41 -2.61
C THR A 8 -28.54 -47.97 -3.82
N SER A 9 -28.74 -48.61 -4.98
CA SER A 9 -28.09 -48.21 -6.24
C SER A 9 -28.62 -46.87 -6.76
N ASP A 10 -29.93 -46.61 -6.68
CA ASP A 10 -30.53 -45.36 -7.16
C ASP A 10 -30.12 -44.15 -6.30
N ILE A 11 -30.00 -44.33 -4.98
CA ILE A 11 -29.52 -43.29 -4.05
C ILE A 11 -28.04 -42.97 -4.33
N LEU A 12 -27.22 -43.99 -4.60
CA LEU A 12 -25.80 -43.80 -4.94
C LEU A 12 -25.63 -43.04 -6.25
N LEU A 13 -26.47 -43.34 -7.25
CA LEU A 13 -26.44 -42.67 -8.55
C LEU A 13 -26.87 -41.20 -8.45
N TYR A 14 -27.85 -40.91 -7.58
CA TYR A 14 -28.30 -39.56 -7.28
C TYR A 14 -27.19 -38.74 -6.58
N LEU A 15 -26.56 -39.29 -5.54
CA LEU A 15 -25.47 -38.63 -4.80
C LEU A 15 -24.25 -38.38 -5.69
N CYS A 16 -23.87 -39.34 -6.55
CA CYS A 16 -22.76 -39.14 -7.49
C CYS A 16 -23.03 -38.00 -8.47
N ARG A 17 -24.29 -37.85 -8.91
CA ARG A 17 -24.68 -36.76 -9.81
C ARG A 17 -24.65 -35.41 -9.11
N GLU A 18 -25.17 -35.35 -7.89
CA GLU A 18 -25.15 -34.14 -7.06
C GLU A 18 -23.71 -33.69 -6.73
N LEU A 19 -22.80 -34.63 -6.47
CA LEU A 19 -21.38 -34.35 -6.28
C LEU A 19 -20.71 -33.79 -7.55
N LEU A 20 -20.98 -34.39 -8.72
CA LEU A 20 -20.45 -33.91 -10.00
C LEU A 20 -20.98 -32.51 -10.34
N ASP A 21 -22.26 -32.26 -10.07
CA ASP A 21 -22.89 -30.96 -10.28
C ASP A 21 -22.24 -29.90 -9.36
N LEU A 22 -22.03 -30.23 -8.07
CA LEU A 22 -21.32 -29.37 -7.11
C LEU A 22 -19.86 -29.11 -7.48
N GLU A 23 -19.12 -30.12 -7.97
CA GLU A 23 -17.75 -29.96 -8.46
C GLU A 23 -17.71 -28.98 -9.64
N THR A 24 -18.65 -29.12 -10.57
CA THR A 24 -18.78 -28.24 -11.74
C THR A 24 -19.11 -26.80 -11.33
N GLU A 25 -20.04 -26.61 -10.38
CA GLU A 25 -20.36 -25.29 -9.84
C GLU A 25 -19.16 -24.64 -9.14
N ASN A 26 -18.39 -25.43 -8.39
CA ASN A 26 -17.20 -24.94 -7.69
C ASN A 26 -16.11 -24.50 -8.68
N GLU A 27 -15.86 -25.28 -9.74
CA GLU A 27 -14.93 -24.89 -10.81
C GLU A 27 -15.36 -23.58 -11.49
N GLN A 28 -16.64 -23.42 -11.78
CA GLN A 28 -17.17 -22.18 -12.36
C GLN A 28 -16.99 -20.98 -11.42
N MET A 29 -17.24 -21.16 -10.12
CA MET A 29 -17.02 -20.13 -9.11
C MET A 29 -15.55 -19.72 -9.01
N PHE A 30 -14.61 -20.68 -9.09
CA PHE A 30 -13.17 -20.39 -9.12
C PHE A 30 -12.77 -19.54 -10.33
N VAL A 31 -13.31 -19.84 -11.52
CA VAL A 31 -13.06 -19.04 -12.73
C VAL A 31 -13.60 -17.61 -12.57
N GLN A 32 -14.81 -17.46 -12.02
CA GLN A 32 -15.40 -16.15 -11.75
C GLN A 32 -14.57 -15.35 -10.74
N LEU A 33 -14.11 -15.97 -9.65
CA LEU A 33 -13.24 -15.33 -8.67
C LEU A 33 -11.95 -14.82 -9.29
N LYS A 34 -11.30 -15.63 -10.13
CA LYS A 34 -10.06 -15.24 -10.81
C LYS A 34 -10.27 -14.04 -11.73
N HIS A 35 -11.34 -14.05 -12.50
CA HIS A 35 -11.70 -12.92 -13.37
C HIS A 35 -12.05 -11.65 -12.57
N LEU A 36 -12.71 -11.78 -11.41
CA LEU A 36 -12.96 -10.64 -10.53
C LEU A 36 -11.68 -10.08 -9.92
N GLN A 37 -10.73 -10.93 -9.52
CA GLN A 37 -9.41 -10.50 -9.06
C GLN A 37 -8.61 -9.76 -10.15
N GLU A 38 -8.68 -10.22 -11.40
CA GLU A 38 -8.06 -9.52 -12.53
C GLU A 38 -8.70 -8.15 -12.77
N LYS A 39 -10.02 -8.04 -12.65
CA LYS A 39 -10.74 -6.77 -12.73
C LYS A 39 -10.42 -5.83 -11.58
N GLU A 40 -10.35 -6.35 -10.35
CA GLU A 40 -9.94 -5.59 -9.16
C GLU A 40 -8.57 -4.97 -9.38
N LYS A 41 -7.60 -5.80 -9.79
CA LYS A 41 -6.24 -5.34 -10.11
C LYS A 41 -6.23 -4.26 -11.21
N SER A 42 -7.01 -4.44 -12.28
CA SER A 42 -7.10 -3.44 -13.35
C SER A 42 -7.73 -2.13 -12.87
N CYS A 43 -8.77 -2.19 -12.03
CA CYS A 43 -9.38 -1.02 -11.43
C CYS A 43 -8.44 -0.30 -10.47
N GLU A 44 -7.65 -1.06 -9.71
CA GLU A 44 -6.62 -0.52 -8.81
C GLU A 44 -5.51 0.18 -9.59
N GLU A 45 -5.00 -0.44 -10.66
CA GLU A 45 -4.05 0.20 -11.59
C GLU A 45 -4.63 1.48 -12.21
N LEU A 46 -5.93 1.50 -12.52
CA LEU A 46 -6.61 2.71 -13.01
C LEU A 46 -6.70 3.78 -11.91
N LEU A 47 -7.05 3.42 -10.67
CA LEU A 47 -7.09 4.37 -9.56
C LEU A 47 -5.71 4.96 -9.26
N GLU A 48 -4.66 4.14 -9.31
CA GLU A 48 -3.28 4.62 -9.20
C GLU A 48 -2.90 5.57 -10.36
N ARG A 49 -3.40 5.29 -11.57
CA ARG A 49 -3.15 6.12 -12.76
C ARG A 49 -3.95 7.42 -12.78
N TYR A 50 -5.13 7.45 -12.18
CA TYR A 50 -6.05 8.60 -12.14
C TYR A 50 -6.00 9.37 -10.83
N ASN A 51 -4.98 9.16 -10.00
CA ASN A 51 -4.76 10.01 -8.85
C ASN A 51 -4.64 11.48 -9.30
N PHE A 52 -5.42 12.33 -8.63
CA PHE A 52 -5.37 13.78 -8.76
C PHE A 52 -3.93 14.27 -8.60
N PRO A 53 -3.55 15.42 -9.18
CA PRO A 53 -2.25 16.00 -8.89
C PRO A 53 -2.11 16.13 -7.37
N GLU A 54 -1.18 15.38 -6.77
CA GLU A 54 -0.84 15.46 -5.34
C GLU A 54 0.00 16.72 -5.04
N TRP A 55 0.10 17.62 -6.03
CA TRP A 55 0.86 18.85 -5.94
C TRP A 55 0.04 20.08 -6.30
N GLU A 56 0.43 21.19 -5.69
CA GLU A 56 -0.01 22.53 -6.02
C GLU A 56 1.19 23.38 -6.44
N ILE A 57 0.98 24.34 -7.33
CA ILE A 57 2.04 25.29 -7.74
C ILE A 57 1.99 26.48 -6.80
N SER A 58 3.06 26.70 -6.05
CA SER A 58 3.22 27.84 -5.14
C SER A 58 3.93 29.01 -5.82
N GLU A 59 4.84 28.73 -6.76
CA GLU A 59 5.52 29.74 -7.56
C GLU A 59 5.70 29.27 -9.01
N TRP A 60 5.49 30.19 -9.96
CA TRP A 60 5.89 30.00 -11.34
C TRP A 60 6.43 31.32 -11.90
N SER A 61 7.74 31.34 -12.19
CA SER A 61 8.47 32.52 -12.65
C SER A 61 9.35 32.20 -13.87
N GLU A 62 10.04 33.21 -14.41
CA GLU A 62 11.00 32.97 -15.48
C GLU A 62 12.17 32.13 -14.99
N GLN A 63 12.54 32.23 -13.72
CA GLN A 63 13.75 31.62 -13.17
C GLN A 63 13.46 30.24 -12.57
N GLN A 64 12.28 30.02 -12.01
CA GLN A 64 11.96 28.78 -11.31
C GLN A 64 10.47 28.46 -11.29
N ALA A 65 10.15 27.21 -10.95
CA ALA A 65 8.83 26.79 -10.53
C ALA A 65 8.95 26.01 -9.22
N VAL A 66 7.99 26.22 -8.32
CA VAL A 66 7.93 25.56 -7.02
C VAL A 66 6.61 24.80 -6.91
N PHE A 67 6.72 23.52 -6.59
CA PHE A 67 5.61 22.60 -6.44
C PHE A 67 5.58 22.07 -5.01
N ASN A 68 4.41 22.11 -4.40
CA ASN A 68 4.19 21.65 -3.04
C ASN A 68 3.42 20.34 -3.06
N PHE A 69 3.90 19.33 -2.35
CA PHE A 69 3.26 18.03 -2.19
C PHE A 69 2.84 17.81 -0.74
N LEU A 70 1.90 16.87 -0.53
CA LEU A 70 1.51 16.36 0.78
C LEU A 70 1.12 17.49 1.76
N TYR A 71 0.16 18.32 1.37
CA TYR A 71 -0.31 19.46 2.18
C TYR A 71 0.82 20.46 2.52
N ASP A 72 1.55 20.91 1.50
CA ASP A 72 2.64 21.89 1.62
C ASP A 72 3.85 21.47 2.48
N SER A 73 3.97 20.18 2.78
CA SER A 73 5.02 19.68 3.67
C SER A 73 6.25 19.17 2.92
N ILE A 74 6.16 18.96 1.60
CA ILE A 74 7.28 18.62 0.74
C ILE A 74 7.33 19.60 -0.42
N GLU A 75 8.45 20.28 -0.59
CA GLU A 75 8.66 21.24 -1.67
C GLU A 75 9.56 20.65 -2.75
N LEU A 76 9.21 20.86 -4.01
CA LEU A 76 10.03 20.62 -5.19
C LEU A 76 10.31 21.96 -5.86
N THR A 77 11.57 22.35 -5.87
CA THR A 77 12.05 23.54 -6.57
C THR A 77 12.75 23.15 -7.88
N VAL A 78 12.27 23.71 -8.99
CA VAL A 78 12.79 23.50 -10.34
C VAL A 78 13.36 24.81 -10.86
N VAL A 79 14.67 24.89 -11.07
CA VAL A 79 15.33 26.09 -11.58
C VAL A 79 15.55 25.96 -13.08
N PHE A 80 15.07 26.94 -13.84
CA PHE A 80 15.16 26.95 -15.29
C PHE A 80 16.49 27.55 -15.77
N GLY A 81 16.92 27.09 -16.94
CA GLY A 81 17.99 27.70 -17.71
C GLY A 81 17.59 29.06 -18.28
N PRO A 82 18.54 29.79 -18.88
CA PRO A 82 18.25 31.07 -19.52
C PRO A 82 17.12 30.92 -20.55
N PRO A 83 16.30 31.97 -20.74
CA PRO A 83 15.25 31.96 -21.76
C PRO A 83 15.83 31.65 -23.14
N ILE A 84 15.06 30.93 -23.97
CA ILE A 84 15.40 30.74 -25.38
C ILE A 84 14.90 31.97 -26.14
N ASP A 85 15.68 32.49 -27.09
CA ASP A 85 15.29 33.69 -27.86
C ASP A 85 13.91 33.51 -28.50
N GLY A 86 12.99 34.45 -28.19
CA GLY A 86 11.61 34.44 -28.68
C GLY A 86 10.64 33.54 -27.90
N ASP A 87 11.09 32.88 -26.82
CA ASP A 87 10.21 32.10 -25.93
C ASP A 87 9.36 33.00 -25.05
N VAL A 88 8.06 32.70 -24.99
CA VAL A 88 7.14 33.31 -24.04
C VAL A 88 7.11 32.40 -22.81
N PHE A 89 7.81 32.84 -21.75
CA PHE A 89 7.62 32.39 -20.38
C PHE A 89 7.36 30.88 -20.17
N GLY A 90 8.36 30.03 -20.45
CA GLY A 90 8.31 28.61 -20.06
C GLY A 90 7.34 27.76 -20.87
N GLU A 91 6.82 28.26 -21.99
CA GLU A 91 6.02 27.46 -22.92
C GLU A 91 6.88 26.50 -23.74
N ASN A 92 8.18 26.81 -23.94
CA ASN A 92 9.05 25.95 -24.72
C ASN A 92 9.41 24.65 -23.97
N PRO A 93 8.97 23.47 -24.45
CA PRO A 93 9.25 22.19 -23.80
C PRO A 93 10.74 21.82 -23.81
N SER A 94 11.54 22.44 -24.69
CA SER A 94 12.98 22.22 -24.80
C SER A 94 13.79 23.05 -23.80
N ARG A 95 13.14 23.90 -22.99
CA ARG A 95 13.83 24.72 -21.98
C ARG A 95 14.57 23.84 -21.00
N LYS A 96 15.87 24.12 -20.79
CA LYS A 96 16.74 23.34 -19.91
C LYS A 96 16.35 23.55 -18.44
N ILE A 97 16.43 22.49 -17.64
CA ILE A 97 16.38 22.54 -16.18
C ILE A 97 17.82 22.52 -15.66
N VAL A 98 18.16 23.51 -14.84
CA VAL A 98 19.50 23.68 -14.26
C VAL A 98 19.63 22.89 -12.97
N SER A 99 18.61 22.96 -12.12
CA SER A 99 18.56 22.18 -10.89
C SER A 99 17.13 21.76 -10.56
N LEU A 100 17.04 20.63 -9.87
CA LEU A 100 15.81 20.05 -9.37
C LEU A 100 16.11 19.56 -7.95
N SER A 101 15.44 20.11 -6.95
CA SER A 101 15.70 19.83 -5.54
C SER A 101 14.41 19.64 -4.76
N PHE A 102 14.45 18.72 -3.80
CA PHE A 102 13.35 18.47 -2.87
C PHE A 102 13.74 18.87 -1.46
N GLU A 103 12.81 19.46 -0.72
CA GLU A 103 12.97 19.85 0.67
C GLU A 103 11.77 19.40 1.51
N SER A 104 12.02 18.93 2.74
CA SER A 104 10.97 18.61 3.70
C SER A 104 10.73 19.82 4.59
N LEU A 105 9.51 20.34 4.58
CA LEU A 105 9.06 21.44 5.42
C LEU A 105 8.34 20.96 6.70
N LEU A 106 8.34 19.64 6.95
CA LEU A 106 7.76 19.04 8.14
C LEU A 106 8.59 19.34 9.39
N ASP A 107 7.92 19.87 10.42
CA ASP A 107 8.46 19.98 11.77
C ASP A 107 8.42 18.59 12.46
N GLU A 108 9.51 17.82 12.34
CA GLU A 108 9.59 16.45 12.89
C GLU A 108 9.36 16.38 14.41
N GLU A 109 9.63 17.45 15.17
CA GLU A 109 9.43 17.46 16.62
C GLU A 109 7.95 17.59 17.00
N LYS A 110 7.15 18.22 16.14
CA LYS A 110 5.72 18.46 16.39
C LYS A 110 4.81 17.51 15.61
N ALA A 111 5.29 16.94 14.52
CA ALA A 111 4.49 16.12 13.64
C ALA A 111 4.15 14.74 14.26
N PRO A 112 2.97 14.17 13.95
CA PRO A 112 2.66 12.80 14.28
C PRO A 112 3.67 11.82 13.68
N LEU A 113 3.97 10.72 14.38
CA LEU A 113 4.97 9.74 13.92
C LEU A 113 4.64 9.13 12.55
N PHE A 114 3.35 8.96 12.23
CA PHE A 114 2.94 8.46 10.91
C PHE A 114 3.25 9.48 9.80
N SER A 115 3.14 10.79 10.06
CA SER A 115 3.55 11.83 9.11
C SER A 115 5.06 11.81 8.89
N CYS A 116 5.85 11.69 9.97
CA CYS A 116 7.31 11.58 9.85
C CYS A 116 7.73 10.34 9.05
N LEU A 117 7.05 9.21 9.26
CA LEU A 117 7.26 7.99 8.47
C LEU A 117 6.94 8.20 6.99
N VAL A 118 5.81 8.83 6.67
CA VAL A 118 5.43 9.13 5.28
C VAL A 118 6.51 9.96 4.58
N HIS A 119 6.98 11.03 5.23
CA HIS A 119 8.08 11.85 4.70
C HIS A 119 9.33 11.02 4.45
N ARG A 120 9.74 10.21 5.44
CA ARG A 120 10.92 9.36 5.31
C ARG A 120 10.83 8.41 4.12
N LEU A 121 9.66 7.81 3.88
CA LEU A 121 9.47 6.90 2.74
C LEU A 121 9.46 7.65 1.40
N VAL A 122 8.87 8.85 1.34
CA VAL A 122 8.93 9.69 0.13
C VAL A 122 10.36 10.11 -0.17
N PHE A 123 11.12 10.56 0.83
CA PHE A 123 12.53 10.93 0.66
C PHE A 123 13.42 9.73 0.33
N GLN A 124 13.12 8.55 0.88
CA GLN A 124 13.78 7.31 0.47
C GLN A 124 13.61 7.06 -1.04
N PHE A 125 12.41 7.28 -1.60
CA PHE A 125 12.23 7.21 -3.04
C PHE A 125 13.04 8.28 -3.76
N ILE A 126 12.92 9.54 -3.35
CA ILE A 126 13.59 10.67 -3.99
C ILE A 126 15.10 10.45 -4.07
N GLU A 127 15.71 10.02 -2.98
CA GLU A 127 17.15 9.73 -2.90
C GLU A 127 17.54 8.51 -3.74
N SER A 128 16.69 7.48 -3.79
CA SER A 128 16.94 6.29 -4.63
C SER A 128 16.95 6.59 -6.13
N GLN A 129 16.35 7.72 -6.57
CA GLN A 129 16.32 8.09 -7.97
C GLN A 129 17.65 8.62 -8.51
N GLY A 130 18.65 8.89 -7.66
CA GLY A 130 19.94 9.43 -8.08
C GLY A 130 19.85 10.89 -8.52
N CYS A 131 20.51 11.24 -9.63
CA CYS A 131 20.55 12.63 -10.12
C CYS A 131 19.27 13.00 -10.86
N TRP A 132 18.39 13.76 -10.22
CA TRP A 132 17.13 14.20 -10.82
C TRP A 132 17.32 15.11 -12.04
N GLN A 133 18.41 15.87 -12.11
CA GLN A 133 18.75 16.69 -13.27
C GLN A 133 19.00 15.85 -14.53
N GLU A 134 19.57 14.64 -14.38
CA GLU A 134 19.78 13.72 -15.50
C GLU A 134 18.45 13.11 -15.98
N LYS A 135 17.50 12.91 -15.06
CA LYS A 135 16.15 12.41 -15.37
C LYS A 135 15.23 13.48 -15.93
N CYS A 136 15.47 14.74 -15.57
CA CYS A 136 14.68 15.89 -15.97
C CYS A 136 15.57 16.98 -16.58
N PRO A 137 16.20 16.73 -17.75
CA PRO A 137 17.13 17.70 -18.32
C PRO A 137 16.43 18.92 -18.93
N THR A 138 15.16 18.77 -19.32
CA THR A 138 14.34 19.82 -19.94
C THR A 138 12.90 19.76 -19.46
N LEU A 139 12.17 20.86 -19.66
CA LEU A 139 10.80 21.05 -19.19
C LEU A 139 9.82 19.96 -19.68
N GLN A 140 10.02 19.39 -20.86
CA GLN A 140 9.19 18.30 -21.39
C GLN A 140 9.13 17.06 -20.48
N TYR A 141 10.15 16.84 -19.65
CA TYR A 141 10.22 15.70 -18.74
C TYR A 141 9.60 16.00 -17.36
N LEU A 142 9.35 17.28 -17.05
CA LEU A 142 8.81 17.69 -15.77
C LEU A 142 7.45 17.03 -15.46
N PRO A 143 6.49 16.91 -16.40
CA PRO A 143 5.23 16.21 -16.15
C PRO A 143 5.42 14.75 -15.71
N GLN A 144 6.41 14.04 -16.27
CA GLN A 144 6.70 12.66 -15.87
C GLN A 144 7.27 12.60 -14.45
N VAL A 145 8.19 13.51 -14.11
CA VAL A 145 8.74 13.58 -12.75
C VAL A 145 7.64 13.89 -11.73
N LEU A 146 6.79 14.88 -12.01
CA LEU A 146 5.66 15.22 -11.16
C LEU A 146 4.70 14.03 -10.98
N HIS A 147 4.44 13.28 -12.05
CA HIS A 147 3.62 12.07 -11.98
C HIS A 147 4.25 10.97 -11.10
N ASP A 148 5.53 10.66 -11.33
CA ASP A 148 6.24 9.61 -10.60
C ASP A 148 6.31 9.92 -9.10
N VAL A 149 6.59 11.17 -8.74
CA VAL A 149 6.60 11.63 -7.34
C VAL A 149 5.19 11.61 -6.75
N SER A 150 4.18 12.08 -7.49
CA SER A 150 2.78 12.05 -7.03
C SER A 150 2.31 10.64 -6.69
N LEU A 151 2.69 9.65 -7.50
CA LEU A 151 2.32 8.26 -7.26
C LEU A 151 2.88 7.75 -5.92
N VAL A 152 4.15 8.04 -5.63
CA VAL A 152 4.79 7.63 -4.37
C VAL A 152 4.21 8.40 -3.19
N VAL A 153 4.05 9.72 -3.32
CA VAL A 153 3.44 10.57 -2.28
C VAL A 153 2.05 10.06 -1.92
N SER A 154 1.22 9.76 -2.92
CA SER A 154 -0.14 9.27 -2.70
C SER A 154 -0.17 7.92 -1.96
N ARG A 155 0.65 6.96 -2.41
CA ARG A 155 0.76 5.64 -1.76
C ARG A 155 1.25 5.75 -0.32
N CYS A 156 2.23 6.62 -0.06
CA CYS A 156 2.71 6.86 1.29
C CYS A 156 1.67 7.60 2.14
N ARG A 157 0.94 8.57 1.59
CA ARG A 157 -0.17 9.24 2.28
C ARG A 157 -1.24 8.24 2.74
N ILE A 158 -1.66 7.34 1.84
CA ILE A 158 -2.61 6.27 2.17
C ILE A 158 -2.09 5.40 3.32
N LEU A 159 -0.80 5.05 3.32
CA LEU A 159 -0.18 4.32 4.44
C LEU A 159 -0.25 5.10 5.76
N GLY A 160 -0.01 6.41 5.72
CA GLY A 160 -0.17 7.28 6.89
C GLY A 160 -1.59 7.21 7.46
N GLU A 161 -2.59 7.33 6.59
CA GLU A 161 -4.02 7.19 6.95
C GLU A 161 -4.33 5.79 7.50
N GLU A 162 -3.68 4.74 6.97
CA GLU A 162 -3.81 3.39 7.48
C GLU A 162 -3.34 3.25 8.92
N ILE A 163 -2.17 3.82 9.23
CA ILE A 163 -1.58 3.79 10.56
C ILE A 163 -2.41 4.62 11.53
N GLU A 164 -2.83 5.83 11.14
CA GLU A 164 -3.70 6.67 11.96
C GLU A 164 -5.01 5.93 12.32
N PHE A 165 -5.60 5.23 11.35
CA PHE A 165 -6.78 4.41 11.61
C PHE A 165 -6.50 3.27 12.59
N LEU A 166 -5.35 2.60 12.48
CA LEU A 166 -4.97 1.51 13.38
C LEU A 166 -4.68 2.02 14.80
N GLU A 167 -4.08 3.20 14.95
CA GLU A 167 -3.90 3.84 16.25
C GLU A 167 -5.25 4.16 16.91
N ARG A 168 -6.22 4.64 16.12
CA ARG A 168 -7.54 5.05 16.63
C ARG A 168 -8.53 3.90 16.82
N TRP A 169 -8.48 2.89 15.96
CA TRP A 169 -9.48 1.82 15.88
C TRP A 169 -8.92 0.41 16.03
N GLY A 170 -7.62 0.28 16.30
CA GLY A 170 -6.91 -1.00 16.45
C GLY A 170 -7.53 -1.95 17.46
N GLY A 171 -8.14 -1.42 18.53
CA GLY A 171 -8.82 -2.24 19.54
C GLY A 171 -9.90 -3.18 18.98
N LYS A 172 -10.55 -2.80 17.86
CA LYS A 172 -11.52 -3.67 17.16
C LYS A 172 -10.89 -4.94 16.57
N PHE A 173 -9.58 -4.94 16.40
CA PHE A 173 -8.79 -6.01 15.80
C PHE A 173 -7.89 -6.71 16.83
N ASN A 174 -8.14 -6.52 18.14
CA ASN A 174 -7.24 -6.96 19.21
C ASN A 174 -5.81 -6.38 19.09
N LEU A 175 -5.67 -5.26 18.36
CA LEU A 175 -4.43 -4.49 18.27
C LEU A 175 -4.40 -3.50 19.43
N LEU A 176 -3.52 -3.77 20.39
CA LEU A 176 -3.38 -3.01 21.64
C LEU A 176 -2.58 -1.74 21.45
N LYS A 177 -1.51 -1.80 20.63
CA LYS A 177 -0.62 -0.66 20.40
C LYS A 177 -0.02 -0.73 19.00
N THR A 178 0.07 0.43 18.36
CA THR A 178 0.92 0.69 17.19
C THR A 178 2.08 1.56 17.64
N ASP A 179 3.29 1.25 17.20
CA ASP A 179 4.50 2.03 17.49
C ASP A 179 5.32 2.14 16.21
N ILE A 180 5.97 3.29 16.01
CA ILE A 180 6.74 3.57 14.79
C ILE A 180 8.17 3.87 15.20
N ASN A 181 9.11 3.12 14.62
CA ASN A 181 10.53 3.38 14.79
C ASN A 181 11.20 3.36 13.43
N ASP A 182 11.70 4.52 13.02
CA ASP A 182 12.28 4.72 11.71
C ASP A 182 11.31 4.37 10.56
N THR A 183 11.60 3.32 9.80
CA THR A 183 10.77 2.75 8.72
C THR A 183 10.02 1.49 9.16
N LYS A 184 10.05 1.17 10.46
CA LYS A 184 9.44 -0.03 11.02
C LYS A 184 8.19 0.31 11.82
N VAL A 185 7.11 -0.41 11.56
CA VAL A 185 5.86 -0.32 12.32
C VAL A 185 5.72 -1.57 13.16
N LYS A 186 5.54 -1.39 14.46
CA LYS A 186 5.29 -2.45 15.43
C LYS A 186 3.81 -2.48 15.77
N LEU A 187 3.24 -3.67 15.71
CA LEU A 187 1.84 -3.94 15.94
C LEU A 187 1.72 -4.95 17.08
N LEU A 188 1.36 -4.48 18.26
CA LEU A 188 1.19 -5.32 19.45
C LEU A 188 -0.23 -5.85 19.52
N PHE A 189 -0.40 -7.16 19.30
CA PHE A 189 -1.67 -7.84 19.44
C PHE A 189 -1.80 -8.48 20.82
N SER A 190 -3.02 -8.45 21.37
CA SER A 190 -3.34 -9.09 22.65
C SER A 190 -4.80 -9.52 22.66
N SER A 191 -5.04 -10.81 22.90
CA SER A 191 -6.38 -11.38 23.03
C SER A 191 -6.42 -12.38 24.17
N SER A 192 -7.31 -12.16 25.13
CA SER A 192 -7.54 -13.11 26.22
C SER A 192 -8.30 -14.35 25.76
N THR A 193 -9.20 -14.23 24.78
CA THR A 193 -9.98 -15.35 24.25
C THR A 193 -9.08 -16.36 23.54
N ALA A 194 -8.17 -15.87 22.68
CA ALA A 194 -7.17 -16.69 22.01
C ALA A 194 -5.96 -17.04 22.91
N PHE A 195 -5.94 -16.58 24.16
CA PHE A 195 -4.80 -16.70 25.09
C PHE A 195 -3.46 -16.36 24.42
N ALA A 196 -3.40 -15.20 23.74
CA ALA A 196 -2.28 -14.83 22.90
C ALA A 196 -1.86 -13.37 23.09
N LYS A 197 -0.54 -13.15 23.07
CA LYS A 197 0.07 -11.82 23.01
C LYS A 197 1.35 -11.88 22.22
N PHE A 198 1.47 -11.08 21.18
CA PHE A 198 2.64 -11.05 20.32
C PHE A 198 2.76 -9.69 19.62
N GLU A 199 3.98 -9.33 19.23
CA GLU A 199 4.26 -8.13 18.45
C GLU A 199 4.70 -8.53 17.04
N VAL A 200 4.10 -7.92 16.03
CA VAL A 200 4.55 -8.04 14.63
C VAL A 200 5.25 -6.74 14.26
N THR A 201 6.51 -6.82 13.83
CA THR A 201 7.22 -5.66 13.29
C THR A 201 7.29 -5.80 11.77
N VAL A 202 6.71 -4.85 11.03
CA VAL A 202 6.82 -4.77 9.56
C VAL A 202 7.84 -3.70 9.19
N SER A 203 8.68 -3.99 8.18
CA SER A 203 9.64 -3.03 7.63
C SER A 203 9.08 -2.45 6.33
N LEU A 204 8.86 -1.13 6.32
CA LEU A 204 8.29 -0.42 5.19
C LEU A 204 9.37 0.12 4.27
N SER A 205 8.99 0.41 3.03
CA SER A 205 9.82 1.11 2.05
C SER A 205 8.92 1.95 1.14
N SER A 206 9.53 2.81 0.34
CA SER A 206 8.83 3.60 -0.67
C SER A 206 8.08 2.78 -1.73
N ASN A 207 8.33 1.46 -1.80
CA ASN A 207 7.63 0.55 -2.70
C ASN A 207 6.28 0.08 -2.13
N TYR A 208 5.89 0.48 -0.92
CA TYR A 208 4.56 0.20 -0.40
C TYR A 208 3.47 0.81 -1.29
N PRO A 209 2.33 0.12 -1.53
CA PRO A 209 1.98 -1.23 -1.10
C PRO A 209 2.31 -2.33 -2.12
N ALA A 210 3.15 -2.06 -3.12
CA ALA A 210 3.34 -2.92 -4.29
C ALA A 210 4.18 -4.19 -4.03
N THR A 211 4.88 -4.27 -2.90
CA THR A 211 5.71 -5.43 -2.53
C THR A 211 5.28 -6.02 -1.20
N SER A 212 5.50 -7.32 -1.01
CA SER A 212 5.31 -7.96 0.30
C SER A 212 6.22 -7.31 1.34
N LEU A 213 5.70 -7.18 2.56
CA LEU A 213 6.43 -6.52 3.65
C LEU A 213 7.29 -7.54 4.41
N PRO A 214 8.60 -7.32 4.52
CA PRO A 214 9.42 -8.07 5.45
C PRO A 214 8.92 -7.85 6.88
N PHE A 215 8.76 -8.93 7.64
CA PHE A 215 8.26 -8.84 9.00
C PHE A 215 8.97 -9.79 9.96
N THR A 216 8.96 -9.43 11.24
CA THR A 216 9.40 -10.29 12.34
C THR A 216 8.28 -10.41 13.38
N VAL A 217 8.33 -11.47 14.18
CA VAL A 217 7.32 -11.74 15.21
C VAL A 217 8.01 -11.96 16.55
N GLN A 218 7.60 -11.22 17.56
CA GLN A 218 8.02 -11.42 18.95
C GLN A 218 6.85 -11.96 19.76
N LYS A 219 6.88 -13.26 20.02
CA LYS A 219 5.88 -13.95 20.85
C LYS A 219 6.08 -13.61 22.34
N GLN A 220 4.99 -13.29 23.04
CA GLN A 220 5.01 -13.04 24.50
C GLN A 220 4.16 -14.07 25.26
N ILE A 221 2.96 -14.39 24.77
CA ILE A 221 2.01 -15.33 25.37
C ILE A 221 1.36 -16.17 24.27
N GLY A 222 1.11 -17.45 24.56
CA GLY A 222 0.46 -18.38 23.65
C GLY A 222 1.42 -19.05 22.68
N ASN A 223 0.86 -19.64 21.62
CA ASN A 223 1.61 -20.43 20.64
C ASN A 223 1.78 -19.75 19.28
N ILE A 224 1.14 -18.60 19.05
CA ILE A 224 1.23 -17.87 17.78
C ILE A 224 2.63 -17.28 17.60
N GLY A 225 3.36 -17.79 16.61
CA GLY A 225 4.71 -17.38 16.24
C GLY A 225 4.81 -16.95 14.79
N HIS A 226 6.03 -17.01 14.24
CA HIS A 226 6.30 -16.57 12.88
C HIS A 226 5.58 -17.41 11.82
N GLU A 227 5.47 -18.72 12.03
CA GLU A 227 4.85 -19.64 11.06
C GLU A 227 3.35 -19.37 10.88
N GLU A 228 2.60 -19.23 11.98
CA GLU A 228 1.16 -18.94 11.95
C GLU A 228 0.88 -17.58 11.31
N ILE A 229 1.68 -16.57 11.66
CA ILE A 229 1.55 -15.23 11.10
C ILE A 229 1.89 -15.25 9.61
N SER A 230 2.97 -15.94 9.21
CA SER A 230 3.35 -16.09 7.80
C SER A 230 2.26 -16.76 6.97
N ALA A 231 1.66 -17.83 7.49
CA ALA A 231 0.57 -18.55 6.82
C ALA A 231 -0.70 -17.69 6.62
N VAL A 232 -0.94 -16.71 7.49
CA VAL A 232 -2.03 -15.73 7.33
C VAL A 232 -1.63 -14.63 6.34
N LEU A 233 -0.45 -14.03 6.52
CA LEU A 233 -0.01 -12.89 5.72
C LEU A 233 0.30 -13.26 4.27
N SER A 234 0.66 -14.51 3.98
CA SER A 234 0.85 -15.00 2.60
C SER A 234 -0.44 -14.99 1.77
N LYS A 235 -1.61 -14.91 2.43
CA LYS A 235 -2.92 -14.84 1.79
C LYS A 235 -3.37 -13.41 1.51
N VAL A 236 -2.66 -12.41 2.01
CA VAL A 236 -3.02 -11.00 1.82
C VAL A 236 -2.39 -10.52 0.51
N PRO A 237 -3.20 -10.15 -0.50
CA PRO A 237 -2.66 -9.55 -1.72
C PRO A 237 -2.02 -8.20 -1.39
N VAL A 238 -0.94 -7.87 -2.09
CA VAL A 238 -0.38 -6.51 -2.13
C VAL A 238 -1.42 -5.52 -2.67
N GLY A 239 -1.20 -4.22 -2.46
CA GLY A 239 -2.10 -3.16 -2.96
C GLY A 239 -2.81 -2.34 -1.88
N TYR A 240 -3.84 -1.61 -2.27
CA TYR A 240 -4.59 -0.66 -1.46
C TYR A 240 -4.99 -1.25 -0.11
N HIS A 241 -4.78 -0.45 0.93
CA HIS A 241 -5.03 -0.84 2.32
C HIS A 241 -4.31 -2.11 2.79
N TYR A 242 -3.10 -2.39 2.28
CA TYR A 242 -2.37 -3.62 2.58
C TYR A 242 -2.19 -3.86 4.08
N LEU A 243 -1.68 -2.86 4.82
CA LEU A 243 -1.43 -2.97 6.26
C LEU A 243 -2.72 -3.22 7.05
N ARG A 244 -3.81 -2.50 6.73
CA ARG A 244 -5.13 -2.74 7.36
C ARG A 244 -5.66 -4.13 7.05
N ARG A 245 -5.50 -4.62 5.82
CA ARG A 245 -5.91 -5.98 5.43
C ARG A 245 -5.09 -7.03 6.19
N MET A 246 -3.79 -6.84 6.34
CA MET A 246 -2.92 -7.71 7.16
C MET A 246 -3.41 -7.80 8.61
N VAL A 247 -3.64 -6.65 9.26
CA VAL A 247 -4.16 -6.59 10.63
C VAL A 247 -5.53 -7.29 10.75
N SER A 248 -6.43 -7.04 9.80
CA SER A 248 -7.77 -7.64 9.77
C SER A 248 -7.69 -9.16 9.65
N LEU A 249 -6.82 -9.68 8.79
CA LEU A 249 -6.67 -11.11 8.57
C LEU A 249 -6.03 -11.81 9.78
N ILE A 250 -5.03 -11.19 10.43
CA ILE A 250 -4.48 -11.68 11.71
C ILE A 250 -5.58 -11.80 12.75
N HIS A 251 -6.38 -10.74 12.91
CA HIS A 251 -7.47 -10.73 13.87
C HIS A 251 -8.47 -11.86 13.62
N GLN A 252 -8.96 -11.99 12.38
CA GLN A 252 -9.98 -12.97 12.00
C GLN A 252 -9.50 -14.42 12.13
N ASN A 253 -8.25 -14.71 11.78
CA ASN A 253 -7.77 -16.09 11.71
C ASN A 253 -7.10 -16.58 12.99
N LEU A 254 -6.53 -15.67 13.79
CA LEU A 254 -5.67 -16.06 14.91
C LEU A 254 -6.20 -15.57 16.27
N LEU A 255 -7.06 -14.56 16.30
CA LEU A 255 -7.47 -13.90 17.54
C LEU A 255 -8.97 -13.94 17.83
N GLN A 256 -9.79 -14.37 16.85
CA GLN A 256 -11.19 -14.72 17.06
C GLN A 256 -11.30 -16.20 17.43
N ASP A 257 -12.32 -16.55 18.23
CA ASP A 257 -12.60 -17.95 18.54
C ASP A 257 -12.89 -18.73 17.24
N PRO A 258 -12.46 -20.01 17.15
CA PRO A 258 -12.93 -20.88 16.09
C PRO A 258 -14.46 -20.97 16.18
N ARG A 259 -15.15 -20.60 15.10
CA ARG A 259 -16.60 -20.79 14.97
C ARG A 259 -16.95 -22.27 14.92
#